data_AF-A0A370N4J3-F1
#
_entry.id   AF-A0A370N4J3-F1
#
_cell.length_a   1.000
_cell.length_b   1.000
_cell.length_c   1.000
_cell.angle_alpha   90.00
_cell.angle_beta   90.00
_cell.angle_gamma   90.00
#
_symmetry.space_group_name_H-M   'P 1'
#
loop_
_entity.id
_entity.type
_entity.pdbx_description
1 polymer ?
#
loop_
_entity_poly.entity_id
_entity_poly.type
_entity_poly.pdbx_seq_one_letter_code
_entity_poly.pdbx_strand_id
1 'polypeptide(L)' 'MTPEKALSMFERQYLEGKAPVDLEATCANFATWLATAWEQLDGEQRTLLTTVGAALWREGYDLRAGTATKDLW' A
#
# COMPACT_ATOMS: atom_id res chain seq x y z
N MET A 1 -14.73 -3.52 1.89
CA MET A 1 -13.53 -4.34 1.65
C MET A 1 -13.25 -5.10 2.93
N THR A 2 -13.00 -6.42 2.89
CA THR A 2 -12.54 -7.16 4.09
C THR A 2 -11.01 -7.14 4.15
N PRO A 3 -10.39 -7.35 5.32
CA PRO A 3 -8.93 -7.43 5.45
C PRO A 3 -8.31 -8.47 4.53
N GLU A 4 -8.90 -9.67 4.43
CA GLU A 4 -8.39 -10.76 3.60
C GLU A 4 -8.45 -10.41 2.12
N LYS A 5 -9.53 -9.74 1.70
CA LYS A 5 -9.69 -9.27 0.32
C LYS A 5 -8.68 -8.17 -0.02
N ALA A 6 -8.40 -7.26 0.92
CA ALA A 6 -7.39 -6.22 0.74
C ALA A 6 -5.99 -6.84 0.59
N LEU A 7 -5.63 -7.78 1.47
CA LEU A 7 -4.36 -8.49 1.41
C LEU A 7 -4.18 -9.26 0.10
N SER A 8 -5.22 -10.00 -0.32
CA SER A 8 -5.20 -10.75 -1.58
C SER A 8 -4.99 -9.85 -2.81
N MET A 9 -5.50 -8.62 -2.78
CA MET A 9 -5.27 -7.65 -3.86
C MET A 9 -3.80 -7.21 -3.92
N PHE A 10 -3.18 -6.94 -2.77
CA PHE A 10 -1.76 -6.55 -2.70
C PHE A 10 -0.84 -7.70 -3.07
N GLU A 11 -1.10 -8.91 -2.57
CA GLU A 11 -0.30 -10.10 -2.89
C GLU A 11 -0.31 -10.37 -4.40
N ARG A 12 -1.48 -10.26 -5.04
CA ARG A 12 -1.59 -10.43 -6.49
C ARG A 12 -0.81 -9.36 -7.26
N GLN A 13 -0.88 -8.10 -6.85
CA GLN A 13 -0.11 -7.02 -7.50
C GLN A 13 1.40 -7.24 -7.37
N TYR A 14 1.85 -7.67 -6.18
CA TYR A 14 3.24 -8.01 -5.90
C TYR A 14 3.73 -9.19 -6.78
N LEU A 15 2.97 -10.29 -6.83
CA LEU A 15 3.31 -11.46 -7.66
C LEU A 15 3.30 -11.15 -9.16
N GLU A 16 2.41 -10.27 -9.61
CA GLU A 16 2.36 -9.84 -11.01
C GLU A 16 3.49 -8.86 -11.37
N GLY A 17 4.32 -8.42 -10.41
CA GLY A 17 5.37 -7.43 -10.61
C GLY A 17 4.82 -6.05 -11.04
N LYS A 18 3.54 -5.81 -10.78
CA LYS A 18 2.85 -4.58 -11.19
C LYS A 18 2.77 -3.65 -9.99
N ALA A 19 3.52 -2.56 -10.05
CA ALA A 19 3.22 -1.41 -9.20
C ALA A 19 1.78 -0.92 -9.52
N PRO A 20 1.00 -0.52 -8.51
CA PRO A 20 -0.28 0.13 -8.75
C PRO A 20 -0.09 1.33 -9.69
N VAL A 21 -0.91 1.41 -10.74
CA VAL A 21 -0.84 2.50 -11.76
C VAL A 21 -0.95 3.88 -11.13
N ASP A 22 -1.63 3.97 -9.98
CA ASP A 22 -1.72 5.16 -9.15
C ASP A 22 -1.45 4.78 -7.69
N LEU A 23 -0.16 4.67 -7.36
CA LEU A 23 0.29 4.27 -6.03
C LEU A 23 -0.10 5.31 -4.96
N GLU A 24 -0.16 6.58 -5.31
CA GLU A 24 -0.56 7.64 -4.38
C GLU A 24 -2.04 7.53 -4.01
N ALA A 25 -2.94 7.40 -4.98
CA ALA A 25 -4.34 7.13 -4.70
C ALA A 25 -4.55 5.79 -3.99
N THR A 26 -3.75 4.78 -4.32
CA THR A 26 -3.80 3.46 -3.64
C THR A 26 -3.42 3.61 -2.15
N CYS A 27 -2.34 4.32 -1.84
CA CYS A 27 -1.93 4.61 -0.47
C CYS A 27 -2.98 5.41 0.30
N ALA A 28 -3.54 6.46 -0.32
CA ALA A 28 -4.58 7.29 0.31
C ALA A 28 -5.83 6.47 0.61
N ASN A 29 -6.33 5.71 -0.37
CA ASN A 29 -7.52 4.86 -0.21
C ASN A 29 -7.29 3.76 0.83
N PHE A 30 -6.09 3.16 0.87
CA PHE A 30 -5.73 2.17 1.87
C PHE A 30 -5.72 2.76 3.28
N ALA A 31 -5.08 3.92 3.47
CA ALA A 31 -5.02 4.60 4.76
C ALA A 31 -6.41 5.03 5.26
N THR A 32 -7.23 5.59 4.37
CA THR A 32 -8.63 5.96 4.69
C THR A 32 -9.42 4.73 5.11
N TRP A 33 -9.33 3.63 4.36
CA TRP A 33 -10.01 2.39 4.73
C TRP A 33 -9.51 1.85 6.07
N LEU A 34 -8.19 1.77 6.28
CA LEU A 34 -7.59 1.25 7.51
C LEU A 34 -8.03 2.05 8.74
N ALA A 35 -8.09 3.38 8.63
CA ALA A 35 -8.59 4.24 9.70
C ALA A 35 -10.05 3.94 10.08
N THR A 36 -10.91 3.68 9.08
CA THR A 36 -12.33 3.35 9.32
C THR A 36 -12.54 1.94 9.87
N ALA A 37 -11.66 1.00 9.52
CA ALA A 37 -11.74 -0.39 9.96
C ALA A 37 -11.03 -0.65 11.31
N TRP A 38 -10.20 0.29 11.78
CA TRP A 38 -9.22 0.08 12.86
C TRP A 38 -9.78 -0.62 14.10
N GLU A 39 -10.90 -0.14 14.62
CA GLU A 39 -11.52 -0.68 15.84
C GLU A 39 -12.07 -2.11 15.67
N GLN A 40 -12.33 -2.54 14.44
CA GLN A 40 -12.85 -3.87 14.12
C GLN A 40 -11.74 -4.90 13.85
N LEU A 41 -10.49 -4.45 13.73
CA LEU A 41 -9.34 -5.31 13.48
C LEU A 41 -8.76 -5.83 14.79
N ASP A 42 -8.37 -7.09 14.81
CA ASP A 42 -7.58 -7.66 15.90
C ASP A 42 -6.11 -7.19 15.86
N GLY A 43 -5.33 -7.52 16.89
CA GLY A 43 -3.93 -7.08 17.00
C GLY A 43 -3.02 -7.60 15.89
N GLU A 44 -3.27 -8.81 15.40
CA GLU A 44 -2.49 -9.43 14.32
C GLU A 44 -2.80 -8.75 12.99
N GLN A 45 -4.09 -8.57 12.68
CA GLN A 45 -4.58 -7.85 11.51
C GLN A 45 -4.08 -6.41 11.47
N ARG A 46 -4.10 -5.70 12.60
CA ARG A 46 -3.53 -4.34 12.71
C ARG A 46 -2.04 -4.35 12.37
N THR A 47 -1.28 -5.26 12.97
CA THR A 47 0.18 -5.35 12.73
C THR A 47 0.49 -5.62 11.26
N LEU A 48 -0.21 -6.58 10.66
CA LEU A 48 -0.04 -6.96 9.26
C LEU A 48 -0.39 -5.80 8.32
N LEU A 49 -1.56 -5.19 8.48
CA LEU A 49 -2.02 -4.10 7.61
C LEU A 49 -1.15 -2.84 7.76
N THR A 50 -0.65 -2.54 8.96
CA THR A 50 0.27 -1.42 9.15
C THR A 50 1.62 -1.69 8.46
N THR A 51 2.09 -2.94 8.47
CA THR A 51 3.30 -3.36 7.74
C THR A 51 3.13 -3.23 6.23
N VAL A 52 1.96 -3.63 5.69
CA VAL A 52 1.61 -3.42 4.28
C VAL A 52 1.61 -1.93 3.94
N GLY A 53 1.02 -1.09 4.79
CA GLY A 53 1.03 0.37 4.61
C GLY A 53 2.45 0.96 4.57
N ALA A 54 3.35 0.49 5.44
CA ALA A 54 4.75 0.92 5.46
C ALA A 54 5.51 0.50 4.19
N ALA A 55 5.25 -0.70 3.67
CA ALA A 55 5.83 -1.16 2.41
C ALA A 55 5.35 -0.32 1.22
N LEU A 56 4.03 -0.04 1.14
CA LEU A 56 3.47 0.82 0.10
C LEU A 56 4.05 2.25 0.14
N TRP A 57 4.24 2.80 1.33
CA TRP A 57 4.87 4.11 1.49
C TRP A 57 6.31 4.12 0.95
N ARG A 58 7.08 3.06 1.21
CA ARG A 58 8.45 2.91 0.70
C ARG A 58 8.48 2.84 -0.82
N GLU A 59 7.65 2.00 -1.42
CA GLU A 59 7.53 1.91 -2.89
C GLU A 59 7.15 3.28 -3.50
N GLY A 60 6.27 4.04 -2.85
CA GLY A 60 5.90 5.39 -3.28
C GLY A 60 7.03 6.38 -3.17
N TYR A 61 7.84 6.29 -2.11
CA TYR A 61 9.04 7.09 -1.95
C TYR A 61 10.07 6.76 -3.03
N ASP A 62 10.35 5.47 -3.27
CA ASP A 62 11.34 5.02 -4.24
C ASP A 62 10.94 5.39 -5.68
N LEU A 63 9.65 5.30 -6.03
CA LEU A 63 9.15 5.79 -7.32
C LEU A 63 9.37 7.29 -7.48
N ARG A 64 9.06 8.10 -6.45
CA ARG A 64 9.25 9.56 -6.47
C ARG A 64 10.73 9.95 -6.52
N ALA A 65 11.60 9.23 -5.81
CA ALA A 65 13.04 9.42 -5.86
C ALA A 65 13.64 9.01 -7.22
N GLY A 66 13.10 7.95 -7.82
CA GLY A 66 13.47 7.46 -9.15
C GLY A 66 13.01 8.39 -10.29
N THR A 67 11.83 9.00 -10.20
CA THR A 67 11.41 10.04 -11.16
C THR A 67 12.23 11.32 -10.99
N ALA A 68 12.52 11.75 -9.76
CA ALA A 68 13.35 12.93 -9.49
C ALA A 68 14.77 12.81 -10.06
N THR A 69 15.31 11.59 -10.20
CA THR A 69 16.63 11.36 -10.82
C THR A 69 16.57 11.22 -12.34
N LYS A 70 15.40 10.95 -12.91
CA LYS A 70 15.20 10.82 -14.36
C LYS A 70 15.00 12.16 -15.07
N ASP A 71 14.46 13.15 -14.37
CA ASP A 71 14.29 14.54 -14.86
C ASP A 71 15.58 15.38 -14.86
N LEU A 72 16.69 14.83 -14.37
CA LEU A 72 17.98 15.53 -14.25
C LEU A 72 18.95 15.29 -15.42
N TRP A 73 18.54 14.52 -16.44
CA TRP A 73 19.37 14.19 -17.62
C TRP A 73 18.65 14.44 -18.93
#